data_AF-A0A4P5X5J8-F1
#
_entry.id   AF-A0A4P5X5J8-F1
#
_cell.length_a   1.000
_cell.length_b   1.000
_cell.length_c   1.000
_cell.angle_alpha   90.00
_cell.angle_beta   90.00
_cell.angle_gamma   90.00
#
_symmetry.space_group_name_H-M   'P 1'
#
loop_
_entity.id
_entity.type
_entity.pdbx_description
1 polymer ?
#
loop_
_entity_poly.entity_id
_entity_poly.type
_entity_poly.pdbx_seq_one_letter_code
_entity_poly.pdbx_strand_id
1 'polypeptide(L)'
;MTRHTNRRGFTAAELVVGIVIIAMIAVSTTTVMSRLVASREAVASNRQAFARASDAAGRIALDISNAVRDAEQQQCKVQVIDSGTSGPPRDGVLVLMRSLRGVRVAATRGSASEGDEFEAQFRLQQGDGGMMDLWRRVDPALDETLDGGGVASPVVAGLTSLSVEAFDGNKWFAAWDSDNDGLPHAVRIVVTARSDNARTEATVRRVVAIDRVPLAPEDEEDSANGDSNSGDSSQPQTPSDGASGGTPSGGSGGGSGTGGTSGGTTGGGTAGGSGGGTTGGSGGTRGGGGGG
;
A
#
# COMPACT_ATOMS: atom_id res chain seq x y z
N MET A 1 -91.40 -1.60 -14.54
CA MET A 1 -90.68 -2.05 -13.34
C MET A 1 -89.52 -1.10 -13.08
N THR A 2 -89.74 -0.06 -12.27
CA THR A 2 -88.74 0.94 -11.88
C THR A 2 -88.15 0.52 -10.52
N ARG A 3 -86.91 0.03 -10.51
CA ARG A 3 -86.19 -0.27 -9.26
C ARG A 3 -85.86 1.06 -8.56
N HIS A 4 -86.52 1.34 -7.44
CA HIS A 4 -86.07 2.38 -6.52
C HIS A 4 -84.74 1.95 -5.89
N THR A 5 -83.65 2.56 -6.33
CA THR A 5 -82.36 2.46 -5.66
C THR A 5 -82.43 3.27 -4.36
N ASN A 6 -82.50 2.59 -3.22
CA ASN A 6 -82.38 3.20 -1.90
C ASN A 6 -80.99 3.86 -1.78
N ARG A 7 -80.92 5.17 -1.98
CA ARG A 7 -79.73 5.98 -1.68
C ARG A 7 -79.66 6.16 -0.17
N ARG A 8 -78.90 5.29 0.52
CA ARG A 8 -78.53 5.50 1.92
C ARG A 8 -77.47 6.60 1.96
N GLY A 9 -77.78 7.72 2.62
CA GLY A 9 -76.82 8.79 2.86
C GLY A 9 -75.75 8.34 3.87
N PHE A 10 -74.51 8.79 3.66
CA PHE A 10 -73.39 8.56 4.60
C PHE A 10 -73.74 9.13 5.98
N THR A 11 -73.45 8.38 7.04
CA THR A 11 -73.63 8.88 8.41
C THR A 11 -72.43 9.74 8.82
N ALA A 12 -72.65 10.75 9.67
CA ALA A 12 -71.58 11.61 10.17
C ALA A 12 -70.45 10.80 10.84
N ALA A 13 -70.79 9.70 11.52
CA ALA A 13 -69.81 8.79 12.12
C ALA A 13 -68.89 8.14 11.07
N GLU A 14 -69.44 7.72 9.94
CA GLU A 14 -68.70 7.09 8.84
C GLU A 14 -67.71 8.07 8.18
N LEU A 15 -68.10 9.35 8.09
CA LEU A 15 -67.23 10.42 7.60
C LEU A 15 -66.07 10.71 8.58
N VAL A 16 -66.34 10.74 9.89
CA VAL A 16 -65.28 10.93 10.89
C VAL A 16 -64.28 9.77 10.86
N VAL A 17 -64.77 8.52 10.80
CA VAL A 17 -63.90 7.34 10.71
C VAL A 17 -63.07 7.37 9.43
N GLY A 18 -63.68 7.73 8.29
CA GLY A 18 -62.97 7.90 7.02
C GLY A 18 -61.83 8.92 7.11
N ILE A 19 -62.08 10.08 7.72
CA ILE A 19 -61.04 11.12 7.91
C ILE A 19 -59.90 10.61 8.78
N VAL A 20 -60.20 9.91 9.88
CA VAL A 20 -59.18 9.36 10.78
C VAL A 20 -58.31 8.32 10.07
N ILE A 21 -58.91 7.41 9.31
CA ILE A 21 -58.17 6.40 8.55
C ILE A 21 -57.26 7.06 7.50
N ILE A 22 -57.79 8.03 6.74
CA ILE A 22 -57.00 8.77 5.73
C ILE A 22 -55.84 9.51 6.41
N ALA A 23 -56.08 10.16 7.54
CA ALA A 23 -55.03 10.85 8.31
C ALA A 23 -53.94 9.88 8.79
N MET A 24 -54.32 8.72 9.32
CA MET A 24 -53.36 7.70 9.76
C MET A 24 -52.52 7.14 8.60
N ILE A 25 -53.15 6.88 7.44
CA ILE A 25 -52.44 6.42 6.24
C ILE A 25 -51.49 7.50 5.74
N ALA A 26 -51.90 8.76 5.72
CA ALA A 26 -51.07 9.87 5.28
C ALA A 26 -49.82 10.03 6.18
N VAL A 27 -50.00 9.95 7.51
CA VAL A 27 -48.89 10.00 8.47
C VAL A 27 -47.97 8.79 8.27
N SER A 28 -48.52 7.57 8.20
CA SER A 28 -47.74 6.35 7.97
C SER A 28 -46.90 6.43 6.70
N THR A 29 -47.53 6.81 5.58
CA THR A 29 -46.85 6.95 4.28
C THR A 29 -45.72 7.98 4.34
N THR A 30 -45.97 9.14 4.98
CA THR A 30 -44.96 10.19 5.14
C THR A 30 -43.77 9.68 5.97
N THR A 31 -44.02 8.96 7.07
CA THR A 31 -42.92 8.41 7.89
C THR A 31 -42.08 7.37 7.16
N VAL A 32 -42.72 6.49 6.37
CA VAL A 32 -42.01 5.49 5.56
C VAL A 32 -41.17 6.16 4.48
N MET A 33 -41.72 7.17 3.80
CA MET A 33 -41.00 7.91 2.76
C MET A 33 -39.77 8.63 3.34
N SER A 34 -39.92 9.31 4.48
CA SER A 34 -38.81 9.98 5.15
C SER A 34 -37.71 8.99 5.58
N ARG A 35 -38.09 7.82 6.11
CA ARG A 35 -37.14 6.76 6.46
C ARG A 35 -36.42 6.19 5.24
N LEU A 36 -37.11 6.04 4.11
CA LEU A 36 -36.51 5.59 2.86
C LEU A 36 -35.48 6.60 2.33
N VAL A 37 -35.79 7.89 2.37
CA VAL A 37 -34.84 8.95 1.96
C VAL A 37 -33.62 8.97 2.87
N ALA A 38 -33.82 8.95 4.19
CA ALA A 38 -32.72 8.91 5.16
C ALA A 38 -31.85 7.65 4.99
N SER A 39 -32.46 6.50 4.71
CA SER A 39 -31.74 5.25 4.43
C SER A 39 -30.89 5.36 3.15
N ARG A 40 -31.42 5.96 2.08
CA ARG A 40 -30.66 6.18 0.84
C ARG A 40 -29.48 7.12 1.06
N GLU A 41 -29.67 8.21 1.81
CA GLU A 41 -28.59 9.14 2.14
C GLU A 41 -27.50 8.45 2.95
N ALA A 42 -27.87 7.64 3.96
CA ALA A 42 -26.90 6.88 4.76
C ALA A 42 -26.11 5.87 3.92
N VAL A 43 -26.74 5.19 2.96
CA VAL A 43 -26.03 4.28 2.05
C VAL A 43 -25.08 5.05 1.12
N ALA A 44 -25.52 6.20 0.60
CA ALA A 44 -24.69 7.05 -0.25
C ALA A 44 -23.46 7.58 0.51
N SER A 45 -23.63 8.08 1.74
CA SER A 45 -22.52 8.58 2.56
C SER A 45 -21.52 7.48 2.93
N ASN A 46 -22.00 6.28 3.28
CA ASN A 46 -21.14 5.12 3.53
C ASN A 46 -20.31 4.72 2.31
N ARG A 47 -20.96 4.64 1.13
CA ARG A 47 -20.25 4.31 -0.12
C ARG A 47 -19.21 5.35 -0.47
N GLN A 48 -19.54 6.62 -0.28
CA GLN A 48 -18.61 7.73 -0.54
C GLN A 48 -17.38 7.67 0.38
N ALA A 49 -17.57 7.54 1.69
CA ALA A 49 -16.46 7.43 2.64
C ALA A 49 -15.58 6.21 2.34
N PHE A 50 -16.18 5.04 2.08
CA PHE A 50 -15.44 3.83 1.76
C PHE A 50 -14.65 3.96 0.45
N ALA A 51 -15.27 4.52 -0.61
CA ALA A 51 -14.59 4.72 -1.89
C ALA A 51 -13.35 5.61 -1.73
N ARG A 52 -13.46 6.73 -1.01
CA ARG A 52 -12.31 7.61 -0.71
C ARG A 52 -11.18 6.89 0.00
N ALA A 53 -11.49 6.18 1.09
CA ALA A 53 -10.49 5.44 1.84
C ALA A 53 -9.83 4.34 0.98
N SER A 54 -10.63 3.63 0.17
CA SER A 54 -10.15 2.57 -0.72
C SER A 54 -9.28 3.10 -1.86
N ASP A 55 -9.65 4.22 -2.48
CA ASP A 55 -8.91 4.84 -3.57
C ASP A 55 -7.55 5.38 -3.07
N ALA A 56 -7.55 6.04 -1.91
CA ALA A 56 -6.34 6.51 -1.25
C ALA A 56 -5.40 5.35 -0.90
N ALA A 57 -5.89 4.35 -0.17
CA ALA A 57 -5.09 3.19 0.21
C ALA A 57 -4.61 2.41 -1.02
N GLY A 58 -5.45 2.31 -2.07
CA GLY A 58 -5.11 1.63 -3.30
C GLY A 58 -4.05 2.34 -4.13
N ARG A 59 -4.05 3.67 -4.14
CA ARG A 59 -3.03 4.44 -4.85
C ARG A 59 -1.67 4.34 -4.17
N ILE A 60 -1.62 4.46 -2.83
CA ILE A 60 -0.39 4.27 -2.06
C ILE A 60 0.12 2.83 -2.25
N ALA A 61 -0.77 1.84 -2.15
CA ALA A 61 -0.41 0.44 -2.32
C ALA A 61 0.16 0.13 -3.70
N LEU A 62 -0.39 0.74 -4.76
CA LEU A 62 0.10 0.57 -6.12
C LEU A 62 1.53 1.10 -6.26
N ASP A 63 1.81 2.29 -5.75
CA ASP A 63 3.15 2.88 -5.86
C ASP A 63 4.17 2.07 -5.05
N ILE A 64 3.81 1.62 -3.83
CA ILE A 64 4.66 0.73 -3.01
C ILE A 64 4.90 -0.62 -3.68
N SER A 65 3.89 -1.20 -4.35
CA SER A 65 4.07 -2.48 -5.06
C SER A 65 5.05 -2.38 -6.23
N ASN A 66 5.27 -1.16 -6.74
CA ASN A 66 6.22 -0.86 -7.80
C ASN A 66 7.53 -0.26 -7.28
N ALA A 67 7.82 -0.37 -5.98
CA ALA A 67 9.08 0.09 -5.40
C ALA A 67 10.29 -0.45 -6.19
N VAL A 68 11.26 0.42 -6.46
CA VAL A 68 12.52 0.06 -7.12
C VAL A 68 13.24 -0.96 -6.26
N ARG A 69 13.87 -1.90 -6.95
CA ARG A 69 14.66 -2.97 -6.37
C ARG A 69 15.97 -3.01 -7.12
N ASP A 70 17.04 -2.86 -6.38
CA ASP A 70 18.41 -2.92 -6.85
C ASP A 70 19.27 -3.64 -5.80
N ALA A 71 20.43 -4.13 -6.24
CA ALA A 71 21.42 -4.69 -5.34
C ALA A 71 22.09 -3.59 -4.50
N GLU A 72 22.15 -2.36 -5.02
CA GLU A 72 22.63 -1.20 -4.29
C GLU A 72 21.48 -0.58 -3.48
N GLN A 73 21.60 -0.60 -2.16
CA GLN A 73 20.57 -0.11 -1.25
C GLN A 73 20.33 1.39 -1.41
N GLN A 74 21.35 2.14 -1.83
CA GLN A 74 21.25 3.58 -2.13
C GLN A 74 20.36 3.88 -3.36
N GLN A 75 20.10 2.89 -4.20
CA GLN A 75 19.20 3.00 -5.36
C GLN A 75 17.78 2.49 -5.05
N CYS A 76 17.48 2.21 -3.78
CA CYS A 76 16.16 1.80 -3.31
C CYS A 76 15.74 2.68 -2.13
N LYS A 77 14.63 3.41 -2.23
CA LYS A 77 14.13 4.20 -1.12
C LYS A 77 12.71 3.81 -0.74
N VAL A 78 12.52 3.43 0.51
CA VAL A 78 11.22 3.38 1.20
C VAL A 78 11.40 4.03 2.55
N GLN A 79 10.71 5.14 2.77
CA GLN A 79 10.74 5.86 4.04
C GLN A 79 9.32 6.08 4.54
N VAL A 80 9.08 5.70 5.79
CA VAL A 80 7.84 5.97 6.51
C VAL A 80 8.11 7.06 7.54
N ILE A 81 7.35 8.15 7.45
CA ILE A 81 7.49 9.33 8.30
C ILE A 81 6.32 9.34 9.28
N ASP A 82 6.60 9.02 10.54
CA ASP A 82 5.63 9.12 11.62
C ASP A 82 5.29 10.59 11.89
N SER A 83 3.99 10.89 11.89
CA SER A 83 3.48 12.23 12.21
C SER A 83 3.38 12.52 13.72
N GLY A 84 3.61 11.51 14.56
CA GLY A 84 3.61 11.58 16.01
C GLY A 84 2.24 11.33 16.64
N THR A 85 2.16 11.49 17.97
CA THR A 85 1.01 11.03 18.79
C THR A 85 -0.11 12.04 18.99
N SER A 86 0.00 13.26 18.44
CA SER A 86 -1.00 14.31 18.68
C SER A 86 -2.07 14.33 17.59
N GLY A 87 -3.24 13.76 17.90
CA GLY A 87 -4.41 13.74 17.02
C GLY A 87 -4.48 12.50 16.12
N PRO A 88 -5.36 12.50 15.11
CA PRO A 88 -5.42 11.41 14.13
C PRO A 88 -4.10 11.29 13.38
N PRO A 89 -3.61 10.07 13.08
CA PRO A 89 -2.33 9.89 12.39
C PRO A 89 -2.37 10.49 10.98
N ARG A 90 -1.27 11.12 10.59
CA ARG A 90 -1.06 11.84 9.33
C ARG A 90 0.29 11.48 8.71
N ASP A 91 0.61 10.20 8.76
CA ASP A 91 1.92 9.69 8.40
C ASP A 91 2.22 9.97 6.93
N GLY A 92 3.51 10.13 6.63
CA GLY A 92 4.03 10.29 5.28
C GLY A 92 4.67 8.99 4.79
N VAL A 93 4.66 8.78 3.48
CA VAL A 93 5.48 7.74 2.86
C VAL A 93 6.16 8.27 1.62
N LEU A 94 7.47 8.02 1.52
CA LEU A 94 8.29 8.28 0.34
C LEU A 94 8.75 6.93 -0.22
N VAL A 95 8.57 6.75 -1.53
CA VAL A 95 8.96 5.53 -2.22
C VAL A 95 9.60 5.88 -3.56
N LEU A 96 10.75 5.29 -3.81
CA LEU A 96 11.33 5.22 -5.15
C LEU A 96 10.66 4.07 -5.88
N MET A 97 10.03 4.32 -7.03
CA MET A 97 9.22 3.35 -7.76
C MET A 97 9.52 3.38 -9.27
N ARG A 98 9.31 2.25 -9.96
CA ARG A 98 9.35 2.19 -11.42
C ARG A 98 7.96 2.47 -12.00
N SER A 99 7.84 3.49 -12.85
CA SER A 99 6.58 3.70 -13.56
C SER A 99 6.43 2.69 -14.69
N LEU A 100 5.26 2.05 -14.77
CA LEU A 100 4.89 1.19 -15.90
C LEU A 100 4.18 1.97 -17.02
N ARG A 101 4.14 3.31 -16.95
CA ARG A 101 3.53 4.12 -18.01
C ARG A 101 4.48 4.23 -19.20
N GLY A 102 4.10 3.64 -20.33
CA GLY A 102 4.79 3.87 -21.60
C GLY A 102 4.73 5.35 -21.97
N VAL A 103 5.89 5.97 -22.15
CA VAL A 103 6.02 7.39 -22.51
C VAL A 103 5.93 7.56 -24.03
N ARG A 104 6.25 6.51 -24.80
CA ARG A 104 6.14 6.50 -26.27
C ARG A 104 4.89 5.78 -26.80
N VAL A 105 4.30 6.35 -27.85
CA VAL A 105 3.22 5.73 -28.63
C VAL A 105 3.74 4.44 -29.24
N ALA A 106 3.02 3.33 -29.02
CA ALA A 106 3.35 1.94 -29.39
C ALA A 106 3.60 1.65 -30.90
N ALA A 107 3.71 2.68 -31.74
CA ALA A 107 3.90 2.55 -33.18
C ALA A 107 5.33 2.13 -33.57
N THR A 108 6.33 2.33 -32.71
CA THR A 108 7.71 1.92 -32.99
C THR A 108 7.96 0.52 -32.43
N ARG A 109 7.61 -0.49 -33.23
CA ARG A 109 7.81 -1.93 -32.98
C ARG A 109 9.28 -2.20 -32.62
N GLY A 110 9.60 -2.40 -31.33
CA GLY A 110 10.92 -2.86 -30.87
C GLY A 110 11.50 -2.21 -29.62
N SER A 111 10.91 -1.15 -29.06
CA SER A 111 11.39 -0.51 -27.82
C SER A 111 10.49 -0.85 -26.63
N ALA A 112 10.52 -2.12 -26.20
CA ALA A 112 9.91 -2.53 -24.94
C ALA A 112 10.95 -2.39 -23.82
N SER A 113 10.86 -1.28 -23.10
CA SER A 113 11.20 -1.04 -21.69
C SER A 113 11.35 0.48 -21.50
N GLU A 114 10.35 1.11 -20.92
CA GLU A 114 10.43 2.49 -20.42
C GLU A 114 9.95 2.48 -18.98
N GLY A 115 10.84 2.11 -18.07
CA GLY A 115 10.67 2.31 -16.64
C GLY A 115 11.61 3.44 -16.25
N ASP A 116 11.15 4.67 -16.37
CA ASP A 116 11.81 5.77 -15.67
C ASP A 116 11.53 5.59 -14.17
N GLU A 117 12.55 5.83 -13.36
CA GLU A 117 12.45 5.74 -11.91
C GLU A 117 11.85 7.04 -11.40
N PHE A 118 10.96 6.96 -10.43
CA PHE A 118 10.27 8.13 -9.88
C PHE A 118 10.29 8.06 -8.37
N GLU A 119 10.53 9.21 -7.76
CA GLU A 119 10.28 9.42 -6.34
C GLU A 119 8.82 9.82 -6.18
N ALA A 120 8.05 9.03 -5.42
CA ALA A 120 6.70 9.36 -5.04
C ALA A 120 6.60 9.60 -3.54
N GLN A 121 6.04 10.73 -3.16
CA GLN A 121 5.78 11.06 -1.77
C GLN A 121 4.28 11.26 -1.55
N PHE A 122 3.75 10.64 -0.51
CA PHE A 122 2.39 10.81 -0.04
C PHE A 122 2.38 11.46 1.33
N ARG A 123 1.47 12.43 1.51
CA ARG A 123 1.24 13.09 2.79
C ARG A 123 -0.19 13.61 2.88
N LEU A 124 -0.70 13.74 4.10
CA LEU A 124 -1.93 14.49 4.33
C LEU A 124 -1.64 15.97 4.47
N GLN A 125 -2.39 16.80 3.75
CA GLN A 125 -2.34 18.25 3.87
C GLN A 125 -3.75 18.80 4.00
N GLN A 126 -3.89 19.93 4.69
CA GLN A 126 -5.20 20.58 4.82
C GLN A 126 -5.70 21.01 3.44
N GLY A 127 -6.87 20.48 3.07
CA GLY A 127 -7.58 20.85 1.86
C GLY A 127 -8.66 21.91 2.13
N ASP A 128 -9.48 22.15 1.13
CA ASP A 128 -10.60 23.08 1.24
C ASP A 128 -11.66 22.56 2.23
N GLY A 129 -12.31 23.47 2.98
CA GLY A 129 -13.39 23.11 3.90
C GLY A 129 -12.95 22.40 5.19
N GLY A 130 -11.65 22.40 5.51
CA GLY A 130 -11.12 21.87 6.78
C GLY A 130 -10.97 20.35 6.82
N MET A 131 -11.19 19.66 5.71
CA MET A 131 -10.85 18.25 5.54
C MET A 131 -9.38 18.09 5.13
N MET A 132 -8.80 16.90 5.31
CA MET A 132 -7.46 16.61 4.80
C MET A 132 -7.56 16.00 3.42
N ASP A 133 -6.63 16.36 2.55
CA ASP A 133 -6.46 15.76 1.25
C ASP A 133 -5.18 14.93 1.25
N LEU A 134 -5.22 13.78 0.58
CA LEU A 134 -4.03 13.04 0.22
C LEU A 134 -3.35 13.77 -0.94
N TRP A 135 -2.15 14.25 -0.68
CA TRP A 135 -1.28 14.81 -1.69
C TRP A 135 -0.28 13.76 -2.15
N ARG A 136 -0.03 13.74 -3.45
CA ARG A 136 0.99 12.92 -4.08
C ARG A 136 1.95 13.83 -4.84
N ARG A 137 3.21 13.83 -4.43
CA ARG A 137 4.32 14.44 -5.17
C ARG A 137 4.99 13.35 -5.99
N VAL A 138 5.33 13.67 -7.24
CA VAL A 138 6.14 12.80 -8.10
C VAL A 138 7.27 13.59 -8.71
N ASP A 139 8.47 13.06 -8.60
CA ASP A 139 9.66 13.58 -9.23
C ASP A 139 10.38 12.49 -10.04
N PRO A 140 10.85 12.74 -11.27
CA PRO A 140 11.73 11.81 -11.98
C PRO A 140 13.01 11.62 -11.17
N ALA A 141 13.27 10.39 -10.75
CA ALA A 141 14.30 10.08 -9.79
C ALA A 141 15.66 9.94 -10.46
N LEU A 142 16.41 11.04 -10.51
CA LEU A 142 17.84 11.09 -10.81
C LEU A 142 18.39 12.50 -10.50
N ASP A 143 17.96 13.11 -9.40
CA ASP A 143 18.55 14.35 -8.91
C ASP A 143 19.37 14.11 -7.63
N GLU A 144 20.24 15.06 -7.28
CA GLU A 144 21.11 14.96 -6.11
C GLU A 144 20.35 15.23 -4.78
N THR A 145 19.08 15.64 -4.84
CA THR A 145 18.30 16.09 -3.68
C THR A 145 17.03 15.25 -3.52
N LEU A 146 17.16 14.13 -2.82
CA LEU A 146 16.02 13.36 -2.33
C LEU A 146 15.08 14.29 -1.54
N ASP A 147 13.78 14.21 -1.82
CA ASP A 147 12.72 15.10 -1.31
C ASP A 147 12.66 16.52 -1.91
N GLY A 148 13.51 16.83 -2.90
CA GLY A 148 13.46 18.05 -3.70
C GLY A 148 12.53 17.94 -4.92
N GLY A 149 12.16 19.07 -5.51
CA GLY A 149 11.51 19.08 -6.83
C GLY A 149 10.14 18.37 -6.92
N GLY A 150 9.82 17.87 -8.11
CA GLY A 150 8.58 17.17 -8.41
C GLY A 150 7.30 18.01 -8.52
N VAL A 151 6.24 17.36 -8.99
CA VAL A 151 4.90 17.93 -9.11
C VAL A 151 4.01 17.34 -8.03
N ALA A 152 3.57 18.19 -7.09
CA ALA A 152 2.62 17.84 -6.05
C ALA A 152 1.18 18.13 -6.49
N SER A 153 0.29 17.15 -6.33
CA SER A 153 -1.14 17.31 -6.63
C SER A 153 -2.01 16.57 -5.61
N PRO A 154 -3.22 17.09 -5.31
CA PRO A 154 -4.19 16.37 -4.50
C PRO A 154 -4.72 15.18 -5.32
N VAL A 155 -4.70 13.99 -4.73
CA VAL A 155 -5.18 12.75 -5.39
C VAL A 155 -6.49 12.25 -4.81
N VAL A 156 -6.74 12.47 -3.51
CA VAL A 156 -7.99 12.08 -2.85
C VAL A 156 -8.32 13.10 -1.77
N ALA A 157 -9.53 13.66 -1.80
CA ALA A 157 -10.01 14.58 -0.78
C ALA A 157 -10.83 13.88 0.30
N GLY A 158 -11.00 14.54 1.45
CA GLY A 158 -11.92 14.09 2.50
C GLY A 158 -11.38 12.97 3.39
N LEU A 159 -10.06 12.92 3.58
CA LEU A 159 -9.41 12.03 4.53
C LEU A 159 -9.38 12.65 5.93
N THR A 160 -9.37 11.79 6.94
CA THR A 160 -9.25 12.19 8.35
C THR A 160 -7.98 11.63 8.99
N SER A 161 -7.52 10.46 8.54
CA SER A 161 -6.27 9.87 9.01
C SER A 161 -5.58 9.03 7.93
N LEU A 162 -4.26 8.99 8.00
CA LEU A 162 -3.39 8.09 7.26
C LEU A 162 -2.37 7.56 8.26
N SER A 163 -2.35 6.25 8.45
CA SER A 163 -1.31 5.57 9.20
C SER A 163 -0.57 4.60 8.29
N VAL A 164 0.75 4.64 8.33
CA VAL A 164 1.61 3.78 7.54
C VAL A 164 2.62 3.12 8.47
N GLU A 165 2.78 1.82 8.34
CA GLU A 165 3.75 1.06 9.13
C GLU A 165 4.53 0.11 8.23
N ALA A 166 5.81 -0.04 8.51
CA ALA A 166 6.71 -0.96 7.81
C ALA A 166 6.95 -2.23 8.64
N PHE A 167 7.24 -3.34 7.97
CA PHE A 167 7.47 -4.64 8.60
C PHE A 167 8.89 -5.14 8.28
N ASP A 168 9.66 -5.51 9.30
CA ASP A 168 11.03 -6.04 9.17
C ASP A 168 11.09 -7.57 8.98
N GLY A 169 9.94 -8.25 8.97
CA GLY A 169 9.86 -9.72 9.02
C GLY A 169 9.35 -10.26 10.36
N ASN A 170 9.48 -9.47 11.43
CA ASN A 170 9.14 -9.84 12.81
C ASN A 170 8.15 -8.87 13.47
N LYS A 171 8.33 -7.55 13.31
CA LYS A 171 7.59 -6.47 13.99
C LYS A 171 7.22 -5.35 13.02
N TRP A 172 6.17 -4.61 13.40
CA TRP A 172 5.69 -3.43 12.68
C TRP A 172 6.26 -2.16 13.32
N PHE A 173 6.72 -1.21 12.50
CA PHE A 173 7.30 0.06 12.90
C PHE A 173 6.55 1.23 12.27
N ALA A 174 6.28 2.26 13.06
CA ALA A 174 5.60 3.49 12.61
C ALA A 174 6.51 4.44 11.84
N ALA A 175 7.83 4.30 12.01
CA ALA A 175 8.84 4.99 11.23
C ALA A 175 9.78 3.95 10.61
N TRP A 176 10.28 4.24 9.41
CA TRP A 176 11.18 3.34 8.69
C TRP A 176 12.07 4.16 7.77
N ASP A 177 13.35 3.81 7.71
CA ASP A 177 14.28 4.38 6.74
C ASP A 177 15.09 3.28 6.07
N SER A 178 14.81 3.02 4.78
CA SER A 178 15.47 1.93 4.08
C SER A 178 16.99 2.07 3.96
N ASP A 179 17.56 3.26 4.15
CA ASP A 179 19.01 3.44 4.12
C ASP A 179 19.68 2.83 5.36
N ASN A 180 18.96 2.81 6.49
CA ASN A 180 19.44 2.30 7.77
C ASN A 180 18.89 0.89 8.08
N ASP A 181 17.62 0.66 7.78
CA ASP A 181 16.86 -0.52 8.20
C ASP A 181 16.70 -1.57 7.09
N GLY A 182 17.13 -1.28 5.86
CA GLY A 182 16.86 -2.13 4.70
C GLY A 182 15.47 -1.94 4.10
N LEU A 183 15.20 -2.61 2.99
CA LEU A 183 13.85 -2.60 2.42
C LEU A 183 12.88 -3.36 3.35
N PRO A 184 11.71 -2.79 3.66
CA PRO A 184 10.75 -3.49 4.50
C PRO A 184 10.15 -4.67 3.75
N HIS A 185 9.86 -5.75 4.47
CA HIS A 185 9.21 -6.95 3.92
C HIS A 185 7.76 -6.67 3.50
N ALA A 186 7.07 -5.79 4.22
CA ALA A 186 5.73 -5.35 3.89
C ALA A 186 5.45 -3.94 4.43
N VAL A 187 4.48 -3.27 3.83
CA VAL A 187 3.93 -2.00 4.32
C VAL A 187 2.44 -2.15 4.57
N ARG A 188 1.99 -1.70 5.74
CA ARG A 188 0.58 -1.63 6.13
C ARG A 188 0.12 -0.20 6.03
N ILE A 189 -0.98 -0.01 5.32
CA ILE A 189 -1.59 1.29 5.06
C ILE A 189 -2.98 1.27 5.66
N VAL A 190 -3.28 2.20 6.55
CA VAL A 190 -4.60 2.38 7.16
C VAL A 190 -5.08 3.79 6.87
N VAL A 191 -6.16 3.90 6.09
CA VAL A 191 -6.76 5.18 5.71
C VAL A 191 -8.15 5.28 6.29
N THR A 192 -8.45 6.41 6.94
CA THR A 192 -9.82 6.76 7.31
C THR A 192 -10.28 7.97 6.50
N ALA A 193 -11.48 7.87 5.94
CA ALA A 193 -12.10 8.93 5.17
C ALA A 193 -13.50 9.23 5.67
N ARG A 194 -13.97 10.45 5.39
CA ARG A 194 -15.28 10.94 5.81
C ARG A 194 -16.14 11.32 4.61
N SER A 195 -17.46 11.13 4.72
CA SER A 195 -18.44 11.60 3.74
C SER A 195 -18.59 13.13 3.75
N ASP A 196 -19.12 13.72 2.67
CA ASP A 196 -19.27 15.18 2.57
C ASP A 196 -20.22 15.78 3.60
N ASN A 197 -21.25 15.02 4.00
CA ASN A 197 -22.17 15.42 5.05
C ASN A 197 -21.58 15.27 6.47
N ALA A 198 -20.32 14.85 6.58
CA ALA A 198 -19.59 14.62 7.84
C ALA A 198 -20.24 13.62 8.82
N ARG A 199 -21.25 12.85 8.37
CA ARG A 199 -22.00 11.90 9.22
C ARG A 199 -21.41 10.51 9.25
N THR A 200 -20.53 10.19 8.31
CA THR A 200 -20.07 8.82 8.10
C THR A 200 -18.58 8.79 7.85
N GLU A 201 -17.91 7.86 8.52
CA GLU A 201 -16.51 7.55 8.31
C GLU A 201 -16.37 6.09 7.89
N ALA A 202 -15.33 5.81 7.10
CA ALA A 202 -14.94 4.47 6.74
C ALA A 202 -13.42 4.35 6.82
N THR A 203 -12.96 3.21 7.33
CA THR A 203 -11.54 2.87 7.42
C THR A 203 -11.23 1.70 6.50
N VAL A 204 -10.18 1.84 5.70
CA VAL A 204 -9.66 0.78 4.83
C VAL A 204 -8.22 0.49 5.23
N ARG A 205 -7.92 -0.80 5.37
CA ARG A 205 -6.57 -1.31 5.61
C ARG A 205 -6.10 -2.11 4.41
N ARG A 206 -4.89 -1.85 3.94
CA ARG A 206 -4.19 -2.67 2.94
C ARG A 206 -2.81 -3.06 3.47
N VAL A 207 -2.36 -4.25 3.11
CA VAL A 207 -0.99 -4.72 3.39
C VAL A 207 -0.38 -5.08 2.05
N VAL A 208 0.78 -4.50 1.75
CA VAL A 208 1.53 -4.72 0.52
C VAL A 208 2.82 -5.39 0.88
N ALA A 209 3.01 -6.63 0.42
CA ALA A 209 4.30 -7.30 0.54
C ALA A 209 5.26 -6.75 -0.52
N ILE A 210 6.49 -6.48 -0.11
CA ILE A 210 7.59 -6.15 -1.01
C ILE A 210 8.37 -7.47 -1.20
N ASP A 211 7.82 -8.34 -2.05
CA ASP A 211 8.28 -9.73 -2.26
C ASP A 211 9.78 -9.80 -2.62
N ARG A 212 10.56 -10.69 -2.00
CA ARG A 212 12.03 -10.87 -2.15
C ARG A 212 12.94 -9.85 -1.44
N VAL A 213 12.66 -9.53 -0.18
CA VAL A 213 13.76 -9.16 0.73
C VAL A 213 14.48 -10.48 1.06
N PRO A 214 15.78 -10.64 0.76
CA PRO A 214 16.53 -11.80 1.25
C PRO A 214 16.34 -11.83 2.77
N LEU A 215 15.74 -12.91 3.29
CA LEU A 215 15.74 -13.14 4.73
C LEU A 215 17.20 -13.11 5.17
N ALA A 216 17.53 -12.27 6.15
CA ALA A 216 18.83 -12.37 6.80
C ALA A 216 18.99 -13.84 7.21
N PRO A 217 20.14 -14.48 6.94
CA PRO A 217 20.37 -15.84 7.40
C PRO A 217 20.10 -15.86 8.90
N GLU A 218 19.29 -16.80 9.38
CA GLU A 218 19.10 -16.99 10.81
C GLU A 218 20.48 -17.24 11.41
N ASP A 219 20.94 -16.37 12.31
CA ASP A 219 22.13 -16.64 13.10
C ASP A 219 21.82 -17.90 13.92
N GLU A 220 22.39 -19.04 13.50
CA GLU A 220 22.40 -20.28 14.26
C GLU A 220 23.28 -20.10 15.51
N GLU A 221 22.89 -19.24 16.44
CA GLU A 221 23.53 -19.12 17.74
C GLU A 221 22.62 -19.63 18.86
N ASP A 222 23.15 -20.65 19.55
CA ASP A 222 22.74 -21.23 20.82
C ASP A 222 21.61 -22.29 20.85
N SER A 223 21.85 -23.40 20.15
CA SER A 223 21.45 -24.73 20.63
C SER A 223 22.67 -25.59 20.97
N ALA A 224 23.51 -25.12 21.89
CA ALA A 224 24.61 -25.90 22.44
C ALA A 224 24.79 -25.65 23.94
N ASN A 225 23.76 -25.92 24.75
CA ASN A 225 23.93 -26.18 26.17
C ASN A 225 22.80 -27.08 26.67
N GLY A 226 22.90 -28.36 26.32
CA GLY A 226 22.03 -29.41 26.81
C GLY A 226 22.78 -30.73 26.89
N ASP A 227 23.13 -31.10 28.12
CA ASP A 227 23.32 -32.48 28.59
C ASP A 227 24.75 -33.07 28.58
N SER A 228 25.39 -33.06 29.76
CA SER A 228 26.39 -34.06 30.15
C SER A 228 26.38 -34.22 31.67
N ASN A 229 25.47 -35.06 32.18
CA ASN A 229 25.61 -35.64 33.51
C ASN A 229 25.51 -37.17 33.42
N SER A 230 26.63 -37.86 33.59
CA SER A 230 26.73 -39.26 34.04
C SER A 230 28.16 -39.50 34.53
N GLY A 231 28.29 -39.81 35.83
CA GLY A 231 29.57 -39.97 36.52
C GLY A 231 30.08 -41.40 36.64
N ASP A 232 31.21 -41.48 37.36
CA ASP A 232 31.80 -42.64 38.07
C ASP A 232 32.56 -43.67 37.19
N SER A 233 33.79 -44.15 37.45
CA SER A 233 34.68 -44.12 38.62
C SER A 233 36.13 -44.56 38.25
N SER A 234 37.10 -44.22 39.13
CA SER A 234 38.38 -44.95 39.45
C SER A 234 39.72 -44.62 38.74
N GLN A 235 40.59 -43.97 39.54
CA GLN A 235 42.07 -43.80 39.64
C GLN A 235 43.01 -44.95 39.15
N PRO A 236 44.39 -44.81 39.11
CA PRO A 236 45.27 -43.90 39.88
C PRO A 236 46.46 -43.21 39.17
N GLN A 237 47.12 -42.37 39.97
CA GLN A 237 48.18 -41.37 39.77
C GLN A 237 49.55 -41.87 39.29
N THR A 238 50.32 -40.98 38.66
CA THR A 238 51.78 -40.87 38.79
C THR A 238 52.20 -39.39 38.94
N PRO A 239 53.13 -39.04 39.84
CA PRO A 239 53.65 -37.67 39.99
C PRO A 239 55.04 -37.52 39.34
N SER A 240 55.30 -36.39 38.70
CA SER A 240 56.68 -35.95 38.44
C SER A 240 56.78 -34.43 38.39
N ASP A 241 57.62 -33.92 39.29
CA ASP A 241 58.10 -32.55 39.46
C ASP A 241 58.79 -31.98 38.20
N GLY A 242 58.88 -30.65 38.10
CA GLY A 242 59.85 -30.02 37.20
C GLY A 242 59.63 -28.54 36.89
N ALA A 243 60.50 -27.69 37.43
CA ALA A 243 60.48 -26.23 37.41
C ALA A 243 60.93 -25.55 36.09
N SER A 244 60.72 -24.22 36.05
CA SER A 244 61.42 -23.20 35.23
C SER A 244 61.10 -23.19 33.73
N GLY A 245 60.90 -22.09 33.02
CA GLY A 245 61.34 -20.70 33.17
C GLY A 245 61.95 -20.28 31.83
N GLY A 246 61.49 -19.19 31.20
CA GLY A 246 62.17 -18.61 30.03
C GLY A 246 61.28 -18.04 28.92
N THR A 247 61.13 -16.71 28.91
CA THR A 247 61.13 -15.85 27.70
C THR A 247 62.50 -15.96 26.99
N PRO A 248 62.78 -15.36 25.80
CA PRO A 248 61.93 -14.72 24.79
C PRO A 248 62.32 -15.13 23.33
N SER A 249 61.87 -14.34 22.34
CA SER A 249 62.52 -14.08 21.04
C SER A 249 62.12 -14.92 19.81
N GLY A 250 61.50 -14.24 18.84
CA GLY A 250 62.22 -13.99 17.59
C GLY A 250 61.58 -14.48 16.29
N GLY A 251 61.25 -13.52 15.42
CA GLY A 251 61.23 -13.66 13.96
C GLY A 251 60.03 -14.42 13.38
N SER A 252 59.71 -14.34 12.09
CA SER A 252 60.19 -13.57 10.95
C SER A 252 59.30 -14.03 9.77
N GLY A 253 59.09 -13.17 8.76
CA GLY A 253 58.57 -13.55 7.44
C GLY A 253 57.05 -13.68 7.38
N GLY A 254 56.34 -13.07 6.42
CA GLY A 254 56.72 -12.83 5.04
C GLY A 254 55.93 -13.81 4.17
N GLY A 255 54.93 -13.32 3.43
CA GLY A 255 54.11 -14.17 2.58
C GLY A 255 53.03 -13.40 1.83
N SER A 256 53.43 -12.68 0.77
CA SER A 256 52.52 -12.29 -0.31
C SER A 256 51.96 -13.54 -0.97
N GLY A 257 50.64 -13.62 -1.11
CA GLY A 257 49.94 -14.61 -1.91
C GLY A 257 49.02 -13.90 -2.89
N THR A 258 49.51 -13.68 -4.11
CA THR A 258 48.76 -13.24 -5.28
C THR A 258 48.33 -14.49 -6.06
N GLY A 259 47.09 -14.55 -6.53
CA GLY A 259 46.71 -15.51 -7.58
C GLY A 259 45.23 -15.88 -7.59
N GLY A 260 44.57 -15.71 -8.74
CA GLY A 260 43.24 -16.30 -8.96
C GLY A 260 42.38 -15.72 -10.08
N THR A 261 42.92 -15.48 -11.28
CA THR A 261 42.13 -15.25 -12.51
C THR A 261 41.76 -16.58 -13.18
N SER A 262 40.48 -16.81 -13.45
CA SER A 262 39.90 -17.61 -14.56
C SER A 262 38.37 -17.54 -14.40
N GLY A 263 37.51 -17.36 -15.40
CA GLY A 263 37.57 -17.66 -16.83
C GLY A 263 36.39 -18.58 -17.15
N GLY A 264 35.35 -18.09 -17.83
CA GLY A 264 34.18 -18.91 -18.19
C GLY A 264 33.17 -18.18 -19.08
N THR A 265 33.32 -18.36 -20.39
CA THR A 265 32.43 -17.90 -21.46
C THR A 265 31.60 -19.05 -22.04
N THR A 266 30.51 -18.65 -22.73
CA THR A 266 29.81 -19.29 -23.87
C THR A 266 28.73 -20.38 -23.70
N GLY A 267 27.60 -20.13 -24.40
CA GLY A 267 26.56 -21.05 -24.86
C GLY A 267 25.15 -20.47 -24.63
N GLY A 268 24.32 -20.04 -25.59
CA GLY A 268 24.18 -20.40 -27.01
C GLY A 268 22.91 -21.24 -27.18
N GLY A 269 21.77 -20.64 -27.56
CA GLY A 269 20.52 -21.36 -27.79
C GLY A 269 19.42 -20.50 -28.42
N THR A 270 19.26 -20.63 -29.74
CA THR A 270 18.25 -19.99 -30.59
C THR A 270 17.35 -21.07 -31.21
N ALA A 271 16.03 -20.84 -31.24
CA ALA A 271 14.96 -21.40 -32.12
C ALA A 271 13.69 -21.52 -31.28
N GLY A 272 12.47 -21.19 -31.69
CA GLY A 272 11.86 -20.83 -32.98
C GLY A 272 10.36 -21.11 -32.81
N GLY A 273 9.46 -20.23 -33.28
CA GLY A 273 8.02 -20.43 -33.06
C GLY A 273 7.14 -19.38 -33.71
N SER A 274 6.80 -19.65 -34.97
CA SER A 274 5.95 -18.89 -35.89
C SER A 274 4.44 -19.11 -35.68
N GLY A 275 3.63 -18.09 -36.03
CA GLY A 275 2.19 -18.17 -36.33
C GLY A 275 1.44 -16.99 -35.68
N GLY A 276 0.76 -16.07 -36.36
CA GLY A 276 0.05 -16.10 -37.63
C GLY A 276 -1.44 -15.86 -37.34
N GLY A 277 -2.00 -14.69 -37.69
CA GLY A 277 -3.43 -14.42 -37.49
C GLY A 277 -3.84 -12.96 -37.65
N THR A 278 -4.42 -12.68 -38.81
CA THR A 278 -4.92 -11.41 -39.37
C THR A 278 -6.33 -11.00 -38.91
N THR A 279 -6.77 -9.82 -39.39
CA THR A 279 -8.11 -9.18 -39.42
C THR A 279 -8.37 -8.19 -38.27
N GLY A 280 -8.91 -6.99 -38.43
CA GLY A 280 -9.47 -6.24 -39.58
C GLY A 280 -10.50 -5.22 -39.07
N GLY A 281 -10.59 -4.03 -39.71
CA GLY A 281 -11.66 -3.03 -39.52
C GLY A 281 -11.15 -1.72 -38.90
N SER A 282 -11.00 -0.58 -39.58
CA SER A 282 -11.83 0.19 -40.53
C SER A 282 -13.04 0.91 -39.89
N GLY A 283 -13.03 2.24 -39.98
CA GLY A 283 -14.12 3.17 -39.65
C GLY A 283 -13.59 4.24 -38.68
N GLY A 284 -13.25 5.48 -39.05
CA GLY A 284 -13.87 6.36 -40.03
C GLY A 284 -15.08 7.04 -39.40
N THR A 285 -15.01 8.36 -39.10
CA THR A 285 -16.02 9.41 -39.39
C THR A 285 -15.81 10.70 -38.57
N ARG A 286 -15.46 11.77 -39.29
CA ARG A 286 -15.95 13.18 -39.31
C ARG A 286 -16.42 13.95 -38.05
N GLY A 287 -16.05 15.24 -38.08
CA GLY A 287 -16.80 16.44 -37.64
C GLY A 287 -15.80 17.57 -37.34
N GLY A 288 -15.64 18.67 -38.09
CA GLY A 288 -16.64 19.72 -38.39
C GLY A 288 -17.03 20.44 -37.10
N GLY A 289 -16.90 21.74 -36.86
CA GLY A 289 -16.56 22.95 -37.61
C GLY A 289 -16.99 24.17 -36.75
N GLY A 290 -16.68 25.41 -37.20
CA GLY A 290 -17.21 26.68 -36.65
C GLY A 290 -16.33 27.33 -35.59
N GLY A 291 -15.85 28.57 -35.70
CA GLY A 291 -16.44 29.72 -36.38
C GLY A 291 -17.27 30.52 -35.38
N GLY A 292 -16.66 31.59 -34.84
CA GLY A 292 -17.23 32.52 -33.86
C GLY A 292 -16.15 33.45 -33.37
#